data_AF-A0A1F6CG04-F1
#
_entry.id   AF-A0A1F6CG04-F1
#
_cell.length_a   1.000
_cell.length_b   1.000
_cell.length_c   1.000
_cell.angle_alpha   90.00
_cell.angle_beta   90.00
_cell.angle_gamma   90.00
#
_symmetry.space_group_name_H-M   'P 1'
#
loop_
_entity.id
_entity.type
_entity.pdbx_description
1 polymer ?
#
loop_
_entity_poly.entity_id
_entity_poly.type
_entity_poly.pdbx_seq_one_letter_code
_entity_poly.pdbx_strand_id
1 'polypeptide(L)'
;MDAASEGGGQGIEEKILDVLRNTFDPEIPVNIYELGLVYEVRVEGSGEVFIKMTLTSPACPVAGSLPPEVESRVRAIPGVTDVRLDLVWDPPWNPSMMSEAARLQLGMM
;
A
#
# COMPACT_ATOMS: atom_id res chain seq x y z
N MET A 1 -30.02 -13.30 -14.08
CA MET A 1 -29.02 -12.71 -15.00
C MET A 1 -29.10 -11.23 -14.70
N ASP A 2 -28.47 -10.84 -13.60
CA ASP A 2 -28.79 -9.59 -12.92
C ASP A 2 -27.56 -8.70 -12.96
N ALA A 3 -27.75 -7.58 -13.66
CA ALA A 3 -26.80 -6.52 -13.85
C ALA A 3 -26.54 -5.78 -12.53
N ALA A 4 -25.32 -5.85 -12.03
CA ALA A 4 -24.78 -4.89 -11.06
C ALA A 4 -23.81 -3.97 -11.82
N SER A 5 -24.25 -2.74 -12.01
CA SER A 5 -23.50 -1.63 -12.60
C SER A 5 -22.58 -1.03 -11.55
N GLU A 6 -21.27 -1.32 -11.54
CA GLU A 6 -20.24 -0.56 -10.78
C GLU A 6 -18.83 -0.71 -11.42
N GLY A 7 -18.67 -0.34 -12.70
CA GLY A 7 -17.49 -0.68 -13.51
C GLY A 7 -16.29 0.28 -13.47
N GLY A 8 -16.25 1.26 -12.57
CA GLY A 8 -15.17 2.28 -12.54
C GLY A 8 -14.09 2.05 -11.47
N GLY A 9 -14.51 1.84 -10.21
CA GLY A 9 -13.61 1.82 -9.05
C GLY A 9 -13.05 0.44 -8.69
N GLN A 10 -13.85 -0.63 -8.80
CA GLN A 10 -13.46 -1.97 -8.34
C GLN A 10 -12.23 -2.51 -9.09
N GLY A 11 -12.08 -2.19 -10.38
CA GLY A 11 -10.91 -2.60 -11.16
C GLY A 11 -9.66 -1.73 -10.96
N ILE A 12 -9.79 -0.54 -10.37
CA ILE A 12 -8.65 0.33 -10.04
C ILE A 12 -8.08 -0.08 -8.69
N GLU A 13 -8.95 -0.35 -7.71
CA GLU A 13 -8.55 -0.81 -6.38
C GLU A 13 -7.71 -2.09 -6.45
N GLU A 14 -8.13 -3.09 -7.23
CA GLU A 14 -7.37 -4.33 -7.43
C GLU A 14 -5.96 -4.06 -7.98
N LYS A 15 -5.84 -3.16 -8.98
CA LYS A 15 -4.53 -2.78 -9.54
C LYS A 15 -3.65 -2.06 -8.54
N ILE A 16 -4.23 -1.23 -7.68
CA ILE A 16 -3.49 -0.54 -6.61
C ILE A 16 -2.96 -1.57 -5.62
N LEU A 17 -3.79 -2.49 -5.17
CA LEU A 17 -3.38 -3.58 -4.28
C LEU A 17 -2.25 -4.42 -4.90
N ASP A 18 -2.32 -4.71 -6.19
CA ASP A 18 -1.25 -5.39 -6.90
C ASP A 18 0.05 -4.58 -6.94
N VAL A 19 -0.01 -3.27 -7.18
CA VAL A 19 1.16 -2.39 -7.11
C VAL A 19 1.78 -2.40 -5.72
N LEU A 20 0.96 -2.34 -4.67
CA LEU A 20 1.42 -2.36 -3.28
C LEU A 20 2.07 -3.72 -2.93
N ARG A 21 1.50 -4.84 -3.39
CA ARG A 21 2.08 -6.19 -3.22
C ARG A 21 3.37 -6.40 -4.02
N ASN A 22 3.54 -5.68 -5.12
CA ASN A 22 4.78 -5.69 -5.93
C ASN A 22 5.78 -4.59 -5.52
N THR A 23 5.51 -3.87 -4.44
CA THR A 23 6.44 -2.89 -3.87
C THR A 23 7.06 -3.47 -2.60
N PHE A 24 8.39 -3.55 -2.59
CA PHE A 24 9.16 -4.19 -1.54
C PHE A 24 9.90 -3.15 -0.71
N ASP A 25 10.00 -3.40 0.59
CA ASP A 25 10.89 -2.61 1.44
C ASP A 25 12.35 -2.97 1.10
N PRO A 26 13.25 -2.00 0.87
CA PRO A 26 14.62 -2.31 0.48
C PRO A 26 15.49 -2.77 1.67
N GLU A 27 15.05 -2.56 2.92
CA GLU A 27 15.71 -3.06 4.13
C GLU A 27 15.17 -4.45 4.52
N ILE A 28 13.89 -4.71 4.29
CA ILE A 28 13.22 -5.99 4.61
C ILE A 28 12.69 -6.61 3.32
N PRO A 29 13.13 -7.82 2.90
CA PRO A 29 12.80 -8.43 1.60
C PRO A 29 11.36 -8.98 1.53
N VAL A 30 10.38 -8.20 1.99
CA VAL A 30 8.95 -8.49 2.03
C VAL A 30 8.21 -7.27 1.47
N ASN A 31 7.06 -7.48 0.85
CA ASN A 31 6.30 -6.38 0.29
C ASN A 31 5.59 -5.55 1.38
N ILE A 32 5.39 -4.27 1.09
CA ILE A 32 4.84 -3.29 2.05
C ILE A 32 3.42 -3.63 2.51
N TYR A 33 2.67 -4.36 1.68
CA TYR A 33 1.30 -4.79 2.00
C TYR A 33 1.32 -5.93 3.03
N GLU A 34 2.09 -6.99 2.79
CA GLU A 34 2.24 -8.13 3.71
C GLU A 34 3.01 -7.75 4.99
N LEU A 35 3.90 -6.75 4.91
CA LEU A 35 4.53 -6.16 6.10
C LEU A 35 3.52 -5.41 6.99
N GLY A 36 2.33 -5.08 6.49
CA GLY A 36 1.34 -4.31 7.23
C GLY A 36 1.72 -2.83 7.37
N LEU A 37 2.49 -2.28 6.41
CA LEU A 37 2.82 -0.86 6.37
C LEU A 37 1.68 -0.01 5.80
N VAL A 38 0.80 -0.62 5.00
CA VAL A 38 -0.37 0.06 4.44
C VAL A 38 -1.55 -0.11 5.39
N TYR A 39 -2.06 1.00 5.91
CA TYR A 39 -3.19 1.02 6.86
C TYR A 39 -4.52 1.20 6.18
N GLU A 40 -4.54 1.98 5.10
CA GLU A 40 -5.78 2.34 4.43
C GLU A 40 -5.51 2.64 2.96
N VAL A 41 -6.37 2.12 2.10
CA VAL A 41 -6.44 2.49 0.68
C VAL A 41 -7.89 2.83 0.39
N ARG A 42 -8.12 4.01 -0.17
CA ARG A 42 -9.44 4.44 -0.64
C ARG A 42 -9.33 4.94 -2.07
N VAL A 43 -10.27 4.52 -2.90
CA VAL A 43 -10.39 4.97 -4.28
C VAL A 43 -11.71 5.70 -4.41
N GLU A 44 -11.64 6.98 -4.72
CA GLU A 44 -12.82 7.81 -4.96
C GLU A 44 -13.32 7.60 -6.39
N GLY A 45 -14.62 7.85 -6.62
CA GLY A 45 -15.24 7.66 -7.94
C GLY A 45 -14.68 8.54 -9.06
N SER A 46 -13.94 9.60 -8.71
CA SER A 46 -13.22 10.48 -9.64
C SER A 46 -11.84 9.94 -10.08
N GLY A 47 -11.40 8.80 -9.54
CA GLY A 47 -10.07 8.25 -9.76
C GLY A 47 -9.00 8.80 -8.79
N GLU A 48 -9.40 9.59 -7.80
CA GLU A 48 -8.50 10.04 -6.73
C GLU A 48 -8.24 8.89 -5.76
N VAL A 49 -6.96 8.66 -5.43
CA VAL A 49 -6.56 7.57 -4.54
C VAL A 49 -5.95 8.15 -3.27
N PHE A 50 -6.47 7.73 -2.13
CA PHE A 50 -5.91 8.03 -0.83
C PHE A 50 -5.24 6.80 -0.24
N ILE A 51 -3.98 6.94 0.17
CA ILE A 51 -3.20 5.87 0.79
C ILE A 51 -2.70 6.38 2.14
N LYS A 52 -3.10 5.72 3.22
CA LYS A 52 -2.48 5.92 4.53
C LYS A 52 -1.50 4.79 4.78
N MET A 53 -0.25 5.14 5.01
CA MET A 53 0.78 4.16 5.33
C MET A 53 1.70 4.65 6.44
N THR A 54 2.45 3.72 6.99
CA THR A 54 3.49 3.98 7.98
C THR A 54 4.80 3.33 7.53
N LEU A 55 5.85 3.48 8.34
CA LEU A 55 7.13 2.82 8.14
C LEU A 55 7.53 2.08 9.41
N THR A 56 8.45 1.13 9.26
CA THR A 56 8.99 0.35 10.38
C THR A 56 9.70 1.24 11.42
N SER A 57 10.25 2.38 10.99
CA SER A 57 10.89 3.37 11.87
C SER A 57 10.91 4.78 11.24
N PRO A 58 10.71 5.85 12.03
CA PRO A 58 10.87 7.24 11.57
C PRO A 58 12.29 7.63 11.20
N ALA A 59 13.28 6.86 11.68
CA ALA A 59 14.68 7.04 11.31
C ALA A 59 15.09 6.20 10.09
N CYS A 60 14.15 5.49 9.45
CA CYS A 60 14.49 4.60 8.34
C CYS A 60 14.96 5.42 7.13
N PRO A 61 16.13 5.12 6.53
CA PRO A 61 16.64 5.87 5.38
C PRO A 61 15.68 5.83 4.17
N VAL A 62 14.85 4.79 4.10
CA VAL A 62 13.86 4.57 3.05
C VAL A 62 12.65 5.49 3.18
N ALA A 63 12.49 6.19 4.31
CA ALA A 63 11.34 7.07 4.55
C ALA A 63 11.24 8.22 3.55
N GLY A 64 12.38 8.64 2.99
CA GLY A 64 12.42 9.68 1.97
C GLY A 64 12.13 9.18 0.55
N SER A 65 12.21 7.87 0.29
CA SER A 65 12.15 7.32 -1.08
C SER A 65 10.99 6.37 -1.31
N LEU A 66 10.63 5.55 -0.30
CA LEU A 66 9.58 4.54 -0.42
C LEU A 66 8.19 5.17 -0.61
N PRO A 67 7.75 6.16 0.19
CA PRO A 67 6.44 6.77 -0.03
C PRO A 67 6.31 7.46 -1.41
N PRO A 68 7.27 8.31 -1.85
CA PRO A 68 7.21 8.86 -3.21
C PRO A 68 7.23 7.80 -4.32
N GLU A 69 7.93 6.68 -4.13
CA GLU A 69 7.92 5.57 -5.08
C GLU A 69 6.54 4.91 -5.15
N VAL A 70 5.91 4.61 -4.01
CA VAL A 70 4.56 4.05 -3.95
C VAL A 70 3.57 4.99 -4.63
N GLU A 71 3.61 6.28 -4.29
CA GLU A 71 2.75 7.30 -4.90
C GLU A 71 2.92 7.32 -6.43
N SER A 72 4.17 7.35 -6.91
CA SER A 72 4.46 7.37 -8.35
C SER A 72 3.99 6.11 -9.07
N ARG A 73 4.13 4.92 -8.45
CA ARG A 73 3.68 3.66 -9.05
C ARG A 73 2.16 3.60 -9.13
N VAL A 74 1.47 4.02 -8.08
CA VAL A 74 0.00 4.08 -8.07
C VAL A 74 -0.52 5.10 -9.07
N ARG A 75 0.14 6.26 -9.17
CA ARG A 75 -0.21 7.31 -10.13
C ARG A 75 -0.07 6.88 -11.58
N ALA A 76 0.78 5.88 -11.87
CA ALA A 76 0.95 5.34 -13.20
C ALA A 76 -0.20 4.40 -13.64
N ILE A 77 -1.12 4.03 -12.73
CA ILE A 77 -2.23 3.14 -13.04
C ILE A 77 -3.27 3.86 -13.90
N PRO A 78 -3.67 3.30 -15.06
CA PRO A 78 -4.73 3.89 -15.88
C PRO A 78 -6.06 3.99 -15.11
N GLY A 79 -6.59 5.21 -15.02
CA GLY A 79 -7.80 5.53 -14.27
C GLY A 79 -7.54 6.29 -12.96
N VAL A 80 -6.29 6.32 -12.50
CA VAL A 80 -5.90 7.17 -11.36
C VAL A 80 -5.68 8.59 -11.84
N THR A 81 -6.37 9.55 -11.22
CA THR A 81 -6.28 10.98 -11.56
C THR A 81 -5.35 11.73 -10.63
N ASP A 82 -5.39 11.39 -9.34
CA ASP A 82 -4.47 11.91 -8.33
C ASP A 82 -4.18 10.87 -7.25
N VAL A 83 -3.05 11.01 -6.57
CA VAL A 83 -2.66 10.14 -5.46
C VAL A 83 -2.26 11.00 -4.28
N ARG A 84 -2.94 10.80 -3.16
CA ARG A 84 -2.61 11.42 -1.88
C ARG A 84 -2.11 10.35 -0.93
N LEU A 85 -0.81 10.36 -0.70
CA LEU A 85 -0.17 9.49 0.28
C LEU A 85 0.02 10.25 1.60
N ASP A 86 -0.55 9.72 2.67
CA ASP A 86 -0.41 10.24 4.04
C ASP A 86 0.46 9.30 4.86
N LEU A 87 1.66 9.77 5.21
CA LEU A 87 2.60 9.05 6.04
C LEU A 87 2.31 9.33 7.51
N VAL A 88 1.78 8.33 8.21
CA VAL A 88 1.41 8.41 9.62
C VAL A 88 2.39 7.62 10.49
N TRP A 89 2.53 8.08 11.74
CA TRP A 89 3.34 7.41 12.78
C TRP A 89 2.50 6.86 13.92
N ASP A 90 1.19 7.16 13.92
CA ASP A 90 0.23 6.70 14.91
C ASP A 90 -0.96 6.01 14.20
N PRO A 91 -1.31 4.76 14.59
CA PRO A 91 -0.57 3.92 15.54
C PRO A 91 0.84 3.56 15.01
N PRO A 92 1.83 3.30 15.89
CA PRO A 92 3.15 2.87 15.45
C PRO A 92 3.11 1.44 14.90
N TRP A 93 3.87 1.21 13.84
CA TRP A 93 4.02 -0.13 13.28
C TRP A 93 4.63 -1.10 14.30
N ASN A 94 4.16 -2.34 14.29
CA ASN A 94 4.77 -3.42 15.06
C ASN A 94 4.73 -4.75 14.27
N PRO A 95 5.66 -5.69 14.53
CA PRO A 95 5.73 -6.98 13.83
C PRO A 95 4.44 -7.80 13.85
N SER A 96 3.57 -7.58 14.84
CA SER A 96 2.25 -8.22 14.92
C SER A 96 1.29 -7.76 13.81
N MET A 97 1.58 -6.67 13.11
CA MET A 97 0.81 -6.20 11.95
C MET A 97 1.16 -6.94 10.66
N MET A 98 2.29 -7.68 10.64
CA MET A 98 2.65 -8.51 9.49
C MET A 98 1.68 -9.67 9.31
N SER A 99 1.42 -10.00 8.05
CA SER A 99 0.67 -11.21 7.68
C SER A 99 1.39 -12.48 8.12
N GLU A 100 0.66 -13.60 8.19
CA GLU A 100 1.27 -14.91 8.48
C GLU A 100 2.34 -15.28 7.43
N ALA A 101 2.11 -14.94 6.16
CA ALA A 101 3.07 -15.19 5.08
C ALA A 101 4.38 -14.42 5.29
N ALA A 102 4.30 -13.13 5.65
CA ALA A 102 5.46 -12.30 5.96
C ALA A 102 6.25 -12.84 7.17
N ARG A 103 5.54 -13.24 8.23
CA ARG A 103 6.18 -13.82 9.44
C ARG A 103 6.89 -15.12 9.14
N LEU A 104 6.30 -15.99 8.33
CA LEU A 104 6.92 -17.25 7.90
C LEU A 104 8.17 -16.99 7.07
N GLN A 105 8.12 -16.03 6.14
CA GLN A 105 9.24 -15.66 5.28
C GLN A 105 10.43 -15.09 6.08
N LEU A 106 10.15 -14.40 7.18
CA LEU A 106 11.16 -13.88 8.10
C LEU A 106 11.59 -14.87 9.19
N GLY A 107 11.03 -16.10 9.20
CA GLY A 107 11.38 -17.14 10.17
C GLY A 107 10.93 -16.84 11.60
N MET A 108 9.83 -16.12 11.77
CA MET A 108 9.29 -15.70 13.08
C MET A 108 8.19 -16.64 13.62
N MET A 109 8.07 -17.86 13.07
CA MET A 109 7.16 -18.93 13.49
C MET A 109 7.92 -20.21 13.84
#